data_AF-A0A1I1SLB9-F1
#
_entry.id   AF-A0A1I1SLB9-F1
#
_cell.length_a   1.000
_cell.length_b   1.000
_cell.length_c   1.000
_cell.angle_alpha   90.00
_cell.angle_beta   90.00
_cell.angle_gamma   90.00
#
_symmetry.space_group_name_H-M   'P 1'
#
loop_
_entity.id
_entity.type
_entity.pdbx_description
1 polymer ?
#
loop_
_entity_poly.entity_id
_entity_poly.type
_entity_poly.pdbx_seq_one_letter_code
_entity_poly.pdbx_strand_id
1 'polypeptide(L)'
;MTTQEWKTQRNKAAANLELLKMKKRAGLASPADVQNAEAILQGLVNYRPEAEPAVKSEAPSKPEKCPSLQASQPVDIPAMPVLEFTRLLEELTLQKAGFHKEMSIRCNRLKDIPDHESAKELVDEIDDLYEKRTAVAVKINFLKANGRLPEEAAPELTVEDMKLKFMENLPTDKYDLSKLLSTLMPNLSKARGRLQQSKDPVKKVEYSQKVAKLEAEVALVRSRLKAFS
;
A
#
# COMPACT_ATOMS: atom_id res chain seq x y z
N MET A 1 7.73 32.58 2.46
CA MET A 1 7.83 31.19 2.97
C MET A 1 6.97 30.31 2.09
N THR A 2 7.52 29.29 1.43
CA THR A 2 6.70 28.44 0.55
C THR A 2 5.68 27.63 1.37
N THR A 3 4.57 27.23 0.77
CA THR A 3 3.52 26.45 1.45
C THR A 3 4.05 25.13 2.00
N GLN A 4 5.04 24.52 1.33
CA GLN A 4 5.70 23.29 1.76
C GLN A 4 6.67 23.51 2.92
N GLU A 5 7.43 24.61 2.91
CA GLU A 5 8.28 25.01 4.04
C GLU A 5 7.45 25.33 5.29
N TRP A 6 6.32 26.03 5.12
CA TRP A 6 5.38 26.32 6.19
C TRP A 6 4.83 25.06 6.85
N LYS A 7 4.34 24.08 6.06
CA LYS A 7 3.90 22.78 6.58
C LYS A 7 5.03 22.06 7.32
N THR A 8 6.24 22.10 6.78
CA THR A 8 7.40 21.46 7.40
C THR A 8 7.77 22.10 8.73
N GLN A 9 7.76 23.44 8.81
CA GLN A 9 8.04 24.15 10.06
C GLN A 9 6.94 23.97 11.09
N ARG A 10 5.66 23.96 10.68
CA ARG A 10 4.53 23.65 11.56
C ARG A 10 4.66 22.25 12.17
N ASN A 11 4.98 21.24 11.35
CA ASN A 11 5.16 19.86 11.82
C ASN A 11 6.35 19.73 12.79
N LYS A 12 7.46 20.45 12.52
CA LYS A 12 8.61 20.51 13.44
C LYS A 12 8.26 21.18 14.76
N ALA A 13 7.53 22.29 14.73
CA ALA A 13 7.11 23.01 15.93
C ALA A 13 6.15 22.15 16.78
N ALA A 14 5.23 21.42 16.14
CA ALA A 14 4.32 20.50 16.83
C ALA A 14 5.08 19.34 17.52
N ALA A 15 6.02 18.71 16.81
CA ALA A 15 6.84 17.64 17.37
C ALA A 15 7.74 18.13 18.52
N ASN A 16 8.28 19.35 18.42
CA ASN A 16 9.10 19.94 19.48
C ASN A 16 8.27 20.22 20.75
N LEU A 17 7.04 20.70 20.58
CA LEU A 17 6.11 20.93 21.69
C LEU A 17 5.75 19.61 22.40
N GLU A 18 5.49 18.55 21.64
CA GLU A 18 5.20 17.23 22.21
C GLU A 18 6.40 16.68 23.00
N LEU A 19 7.60 16.81 22.43
CA LEU A 19 8.86 16.42 23.08
C LEU A 19 9.09 17.20 24.38
N LEU A 20 8.85 18.52 24.39
CA LEU A 20 8.99 19.34 25.60
C LEU A 20 7.90 19.02 26.65
N LYS A 21 6.68 18.67 26.24
CA LYS A 21 5.64 18.16 27.16
C LYS A 21 6.05 16.83 27.79
N MET A 22 6.63 15.92 27.03
CA MET A 22 7.18 14.66 27.55
C MET A 22 8.35 14.90 28.51
N LYS A 23 9.30 15.77 28.15
CA LYS A 23 10.43 16.13 29.03
C LYS A 23 9.99 16.83 30.30
N LYS A 24 8.95 17.67 30.26
CA LYS A 24 8.35 18.29 31.45
C LYS A 24 7.76 17.23 32.40
N ARG A 25 7.09 16.20 31.87
CA ARG A 25 6.60 15.07 32.70
C ARG A 25 7.73 14.30 33.37
N ALA A 26 8.91 14.26 32.76
CA ALA A 26 10.11 13.66 33.31
C ALA A 26 10.96 14.64 34.14
N GLY A 27 10.49 15.86 34.41
CA GLY A 27 11.21 16.87 35.20
C GLY A 27 12.43 17.50 34.50
N LEU A 28 12.62 17.24 33.21
CA LEU A 28 13.81 17.61 32.41
C LEU A 28 13.62 18.86 31.55
N ALA A 29 12.47 19.54 31.65
CA ALA A 29 12.19 20.77 30.91
C ALA A 29 11.43 21.79 31.77
N SER A 30 11.75 23.07 31.59
CA SER A 30 11.11 24.14 32.34
C SER A 30 9.70 24.42 31.81
N PRO A 31 8.78 24.93 32.65
CA PRO A 31 7.45 25.33 32.19
C PRO A 31 7.50 26.47 31.17
N ALA A 32 8.52 27.33 31.21
CA ALA A 32 8.71 28.43 30.26
C ALA A 32 9.04 27.90 28.85
N ASP A 33 9.80 26.82 28.73
CA ASP A 33 10.15 26.22 27.43
C ASP A 33 8.91 25.67 26.70
N VAL A 34 7.96 25.10 27.47
CA VAL A 34 6.69 24.61 26.91
C VAL A 34 5.82 25.76 26.43
N GLN A 35 5.76 26.86 27.18
CA GLN A 35 4.99 28.06 26.80
C GLN A 35 5.58 28.74 25.55
N ASN A 36 6.90 28.83 25.46
CA ASN A 36 7.58 29.36 24.28
C ASN A 36 7.31 28.50 23.04
N ALA A 37 7.34 27.17 23.16
CA ALA A 37 7.01 26.26 22.07
C ALA A 37 5.54 26.35 21.64
N GLU A 38 4.62 26.56 22.59
CA GLU A 38 3.20 26.81 22.33
C GLU A 38 2.98 28.13 21.57
N ALA A 39 3.66 29.20 21.96
CA ALA A 39 3.60 30.49 21.27
C ALA A 39 4.12 30.41 19.82
N ILE A 40 5.22 29.69 19.58
CA ILE A 40 5.78 29.49 18.24
C ILE A 40 4.81 28.71 17.34
N LEU A 41 4.19 27.65 17.87
CA LEU A 41 3.21 26.87 17.11
C LEU A 41 1.98 27.71 16.76
N GLN A 42 1.45 28.49 17.72
CA GLN A 42 0.32 29.39 17.48
C GLN A 42 0.66 30.47 16.44
N GLY A 43 1.86 31.06 16.49
CA GLY A 43 2.34 32.00 15.48
C GLY A 43 2.36 31.39 14.07
N LEU A 44 2.78 30.12 13.95
CA LEU A 44 2.77 29.40 12.67
C LEU A 44 1.37 28.99 12.22
N VAL A 45 0.43 28.71 13.13
CA VAL A 45 -0.97 28.42 12.79
C VAL A 45 -1.70 29.67 12.27
N ASN A 46 -1.41 30.82 12.87
CA ASN A 46 -2.02 32.10 12.49
C ASN A 46 -1.37 32.73 11.23
N TYR A 47 -0.19 32.26 10.84
CA TYR A 47 0.48 32.71 9.63
C TYR A 47 -0.24 32.19 8.38
N ARG A 48 -0.83 33.11 7.62
CA ARG A 48 -1.43 32.83 6.30
C ARG A 48 -0.41 33.21 5.22
N PRO A 49 0.18 32.25 4.48
CA PRO A 49 1.11 32.58 3.41
C PRO A 49 0.35 33.33 2.30
N GLU A 50 0.85 34.50 1.92
CA GLU A 50 0.38 35.23 0.73
C GLU A 50 0.56 34.34 -0.50
N ALA A 51 -0.50 34.27 -1.31
CA ALA A 51 -0.53 33.47 -2.52
C ALA A 51 0.33 34.14 -3.59
N GLU A 52 1.51 33.59 -3.87
CA GLU A 52 2.34 34.02 -4.99
C GLU A 52 2.26 33.07 -6.21
N PRO A 53 2.42 33.62 -7.41
CA PRO A 53 2.00 33.02 -8.67
C PRO A 53 2.97 31.94 -9.17
N ALA A 54 2.42 31.07 -10.02
CA ALA A 54 3.11 29.94 -10.63
C ALA A 54 4.33 30.36 -11.46
N VAL A 55 5.53 29.99 -11.02
CA VAL A 55 6.72 29.90 -11.90
C VAL A 55 7.50 28.61 -11.59
N LYS A 56 7.99 28.02 -12.68
CA LYS A 56 8.53 26.68 -12.88
C LYS A 56 9.87 26.43 -12.17
N SER A 57 10.07 25.16 -11.79
CA SER A 57 11.30 24.35 -11.95
C SER A 57 12.62 24.86 -11.34
N GLU A 58 13.11 24.18 -10.30
CA GLU A 58 14.34 23.36 -10.35
C GLU A 58 14.51 22.59 -9.01
N ALA A 59 14.85 21.31 -9.10
CA ALA A 59 14.91 20.39 -7.97
C ALA A 59 16.37 20.18 -7.51
N PRO A 60 16.65 20.19 -6.20
CA PRO A 60 17.77 19.46 -5.64
C PRO A 60 17.28 18.19 -4.93
N SER A 61 17.94 17.10 -5.31
CA SER A 61 17.93 15.76 -4.74
C SER A 61 17.99 15.73 -3.21
N LYS A 62 17.11 14.93 -2.60
CA LYS A 62 17.21 14.49 -1.21
C LYS A 62 17.06 12.97 -1.12
N PRO A 63 17.76 12.33 -0.16
CA PRO A 63 17.95 10.90 -0.12
C PRO A 63 16.76 10.17 0.52
N GLU A 64 16.62 8.93 0.05
CA GLU A 64 15.94 7.77 0.62
C GLU A 64 15.34 7.96 2.02
N LYS A 65 14.01 8.05 2.06
CA LYS A 65 13.21 7.68 3.23
C LYS A 65 12.14 6.70 2.77
N CYS A 66 12.23 5.50 3.34
CA CYS A 66 11.22 4.49 3.63
C CYS A 66 10.00 4.42 2.68
N PRO A 67 9.71 3.26 2.07
CA PRO A 67 8.53 3.11 1.24
C PRO A 67 7.27 3.22 2.11
N SER A 68 6.66 4.40 2.09
CA SER A 68 5.24 4.57 2.38
C SER A 68 4.49 3.91 1.23
N LEU A 69 4.23 2.62 1.38
CA LEU A 69 3.42 1.84 0.46
C LEU A 69 2.01 2.43 0.43
N GLN A 70 1.67 2.93 -0.76
CA GLN A 70 0.41 3.57 -1.08
C GLN A 70 -0.77 2.69 -0.66
N ALA A 71 -1.76 3.32 -0.05
CA ALA A 71 -3.05 2.73 0.25
C ALA A 71 -3.67 2.17 -1.04
N SER A 72 -3.61 0.85 -1.17
CA SER A 72 -4.31 0.05 -2.17
C SER A 72 -5.81 0.27 -2.01
N GLN A 73 -6.51 0.52 -3.13
CA GLN A 73 -7.95 0.73 -3.16
C GLN A 73 -8.70 -0.49 -2.60
N PRO A 74 -9.84 -0.28 -1.90
CA PRO A 74 -10.59 -1.37 -1.30
C PRO A 74 -11.19 -2.25 -2.40
N VAL A 75 -10.79 -3.51 -2.40
CA VAL A 75 -11.46 -4.58 -3.13
C VAL A 75 -12.70 -4.94 -2.32
N ASP A 76 -13.86 -5.00 -2.98
CA ASP A 76 -15.14 -5.29 -2.34
C ASP A 76 -15.20 -6.79 -1.98
N ILE A 77 -14.61 -7.13 -0.83
CA ILE A 77 -14.56 -8.50 -0.28
C ILE A 77 -15.57 -8.58 0.86
N PRO A 78 -16.43 -9.62 0.92
CA PRO A 78 -17.36 -9.81 2.03
C PRO A 78 -16.60 -9.80 3.36
N ALA A 79 -16.99 -8.89 4.25
CA ALA A 79 -16.34 -8.69 5.54
C ALA A 79 -16.38 -9.98 6.39
N MET A 80 -15.24 -10.39 6.94
CA MET A 80 -15.19 -11.55 7.83
C MET A 80 -15.78 -11.22 9.22
N PRO A 81 -16.22 -12.22 10.00
CA PRO A 81 -16.64 -12.02 11.38
C PRO A 81 -15.53 -11.38 12.23
N VAL A 82 -15.88 -10.40 13.07
CA VAL A 82 -14.91 -9.57 13.83
C VAL A 82 -13.94 -10.40 14.67
N LEU A 83 -14.42 -11.49 15.28
CA LEU A 83 -13.60 -12.39 16.10
C LEU A 83 -12.52 -13.13 15.30
N GLU A 84 -12.84 -13.54 14.07
CA GLU A 84 -11.89 -14.21 13.19
C GLU A 84 -10.87 -13.22 12.63
N PHE A 85 -11.29 -11.98 12.37
CA PHE A 85 -10.42 -10.88 11.95
C PHE A 85 -9.36 -10.55 13.01
N THR A 86 -9.78 -10.36 14.27
CA THR A 86 -8.85 -10.00 15.35
C THR A 86 -7.86 -11.13 15.63
N ARG A 87 -8.34 -12.38 15.64
CA ARG A 87 -7.48 -13.55 15.83
C ARG A 87 -6.44 -13.69 14.72
N LEU A 88 -6.84 -13.55 13.46
CA LEU A 88 -5.93 -13.64 12.31
C LEU A 88 -4.91 -12.49 12.30
N LEU A 89 -5.35 -11.28 12.68
CA LEU A 89 -4.46 -10.13 12.79
C LEU A 89 -3.42 -10.32 13.91
N GLU A 90 -3.83 -10.86 15.06
CA GLU A 90 -2.94 -11.18 16.18
C GLU A 90 -1.90 -12.24 15.77
N GLU A 91 -2.34 -13.32 15.10
CA GLU A 91 -1.47 -14.38 14.62
C GLU A 91 -0.42 -13.85 13.63
N LEU A 92 -0.84 -13.08 12.62
CA LEU A 92 0.10 -12.48 11.65
C LEU A 92 1.05 -11.49 12.32
N THR A 93 0.57 -10.76 13.33
CA THR A 93 1.41 -9.82 14.09
C THR A 93 2.48 -10.58 14.90
N LEU A 94 2.11 -11.70 15.52
CA LEU A 94 3.04 -12.59 16.21
C LEU A 94 4.07 -13.20 15.25
N GLN A 95 3.64 -13.70 14.09
CA GLN A 95 4.54 -14.23 13.06
C GLN A 95 5.54 -13.18 12.58
N LYS A 96 5.08 -11.95 12.28
CA LYS A 96 5.96 -10.84 11.89
C LYS A 96 6.99 -10.50 12.97
N ALA A 97 6.57 -10.51 14.25
CA ALA A 97 7.46 -10.28 15.38
C ALA A 97 8.48 -11.42 15.54
N GLY A 98 8.06 -12.68 15.30
CA GLY A 98 8.91 -13.86 15.27
C GLY A 98 10.04 -13.73 14.25
N PHE A 99 9.70 -13.47 12.97
CA PHE A 99 10.71 -13.28 11.91
C PHE A 99 11.66 -12.11 12.21
N HIS A 100 11.15 -11.01 12.77
CA HIS A 100 12.01 -9.88 13.15
C HIS A 100 12.99 -10.26 14.27
N LYS A 101 12.54 -11.04 15.26
CA LYS A 101 13.40 -11.53 16.35
C LYS A 101 14.49 -12.46 15.82
N GLU A 102 14.13 -13.42 14.97
CA GLU A 102 15.09 -14.33 14.34
C GLU A 102 16.11 -13.58 13.49
N MET A 103 15.65 -12.62 12.68
CA MET A 103 16.52 -11.75 11.89
C MET A 103 17.49 -10.98 12.78
N SER A 104 17.01 -10.39 13.88
CA SER A 104 17.88 -9.67 14.83
C SER A 104 18.92 -10.58 15.48
N ILE A 105 18.56 -11.84 15.79
CA ILE A 105 19.50 -12.83 16.35
C ILE A 105 20.59 -13.14 15.32
N ARG A 106 20.22 -13.36 14.06
CA ARG A 106 21.17 -13.62 12.95
C ARG A 106 22.06 -12.41 12.67
N CYS A 107 21.50 -11.20 12.59
CA CYS A 107 22.30 -9.98 12.42
C CYS A 107 23.31 -9.76 13.55
N ASN A 108 22.98 -10.16 14.78
CA ASN A 108 23.95 -10.08 15.89
C ASN A 108 25.10 -11.08 15.71
N ARG A 109 24.83 -12.27 15.15
CA ARG A 109 25.87 -13.28 14.84
C ARG A 109 26.83 -12.84 13.73
N LEU A 110 26.42 -11.95 12.82
CA LEU A 110 27.33 -11.38 11.81
C LEU A 110 28.51 -10.64 12.46
N LYS A 111 28.34 -10.08 13.66
CA LYS A 111 29.40 -9.36 14.36
C LYS A 111 30.51 -10.28 14.88
N ASP A 112 30.19 -11.56 15.07
CA ASP A 112 31.12 -12.56 15.60
C ASP A 112 31.95 -13.21 14.48
N ILE A 113 31.60 -12.98 13.21
CA ILE A 113 32.30 -13.51 12.04
C ILE A 113 33.45 -12.56 11.67
N PRO A 114 34.69 -13.06 11.53
CA PRO A 114 35.82 -12.24 11.08
C PRO A 114 35.65 -11.75 9.64
N ASP A 115 36.07 -10.51 9.35
CA ASP A 115 35.92 -9.86 8.02
C ASP A 115 36.57 -10.61 6.84
N HIS A 116 37.46 -11.56 7.13
CA HIS A 116 38.15 -12.38 6.11
C HIS A 116 37.42 -13.69 5.78
N GLU A 117 36.38 -14.04 6.53
CA GLU A 117 35.56 -15.23 6.28
C GLU A 117 34.24 -14.85 5.59
N SER A 118 33.80 -15.69 4.66
CA SER A 118 32.56 -15.45 3.92
C SER A 118 31.33 -15.74 4.79
N ALA A 119 30.59 -14.69 5.17
CA ALA A 119 29.31 -14.80 5.88
C ALA A 119 28.08 -15.04 4.98
N LYS A 120 28.29 -15.45 3.72
CA LYS A 120 27.25 -15.50 2.69
C LYS A 120 25.98 -16.26 3.10
N GLU A 121 26.13 -17.47 3.65
CA GLU A 121 24.99 -18.28 4.08
C GLU A 121 24.13 -17.58 5.13
N LEU A 122 24.78 -16.86 6.06
CA LEU A 122 24.10 -16.16 7.12
C LEU A 122 23.42 -14.87 6.63
N VAL A 123 23.98 -14.24 5.59
CA VAL A 123 23.35 -13.11 4.88
C VAL A 123 22.14 -13.59 4.09
N ASP A 124 22.26 -14.71 3.36
CA ASP A 124 21.14 -15.32 2.62
C ASP A 124 19.99 -15.69 3.59
N GLU A 125 20.30 -16.26 4.77
CA GLU A 125 19.30 -16.50 5.82
C GLU A 125 18.61 -15.21 6.33
N ILE A 126 19.34 -14.10 6.43
CA ILE A 126 18.81 -12.82 6.88
C ILE A 126 17.87 -12.22 5.81
N ASP A 127 18.26 -12.31 4.55
CA ASP A 127 17.46 -11.84 3.43
C ASP A 127 16.17 -12.67 3.30
N ASP A 128 16.24 -13.99 3.44
CA ASP A 128 15.06 -14.87 3.52
C ASP A 128 14.09 -14.46 4.63
N LEU A 129 14.61 -14.15 5.82
CA LEU A 129 13.81 -13.69 6.97
C LEU A 129 13.22 -12.29 6.71
N TYR A 130 13.94 -11.43 6.01
CA TYR A 130 13.47 -10.12 5.60
C TYR A 130 12.30 -10.23 4.60
N GLU A 131 12.41 -11.11 3.61
CA GLU A 131 11.36 -11.39 2.65
C GLU A 131 10.10 -11.93 3.33
N LYS A 132 10.25 -12.96 4.20
CA LYS A 132 9.15 -13.54 4.98
C LYS A 132 8.46 -12.50 5.86
N ARG A 133 9.22 -11.67 6.56
CA ARG A 133 8.68 -10.57 7.39
C ARG A 133 7.90 -9.55 6.53
N THR A 134 8.41 -9.24 5.35
CA THR A 134 7.80 -8.28 4.42
C THR A 134 6.50 -8.83 3.84
N ALA A 135 6.48 -10.11 3.44
CA ALA A 135 5.28 -10.80 2.97
C ALA A 135 4.16 -10.78 4.03
N VAL A 136 4.48 -11.07 5.30
CA VAL A 136 3.50 -10.98 6.40
C VAL A 136 3.04 -9.54 6.65
N ALA A 137 3.92 -8.55 6.51
CA ALA A 137 3.53 -7.14 6.63
C ALA A 137 2.55 -6.71 5.53
N VAL A 138 2.73 -7.19 4.30
CA VAL A 138 1.79 -6.98 3.18
C VAL A 138 0.44 -7.63 3.51
N LYS A 139 0.42 -8.87 4.01
CA LYS A 139 -0.79 -9.58 4.47
C LYS A 139 -1.56 -8.79 5.54
N ILE A 140 -0.88 -8.28 6.55
CA ILE A 140 -1.49 -7.46 7.61
C ILE A 140 -2.12 -6.18 7.04
N ASN A 141 -1.39 -5.48 6.16
CA ASN A 141 -1.89 -4.25 5.56
C ASN A 141 -3.10 -4.51 4.65
N PHE A 142 -3.08 -5.62 3.90
CA PHE A 142 -4.20 -6.04 3.08
C PHE A 142 -5.42 -6.38 3.93
N LEU A 143 -5.24 -7.14 5.01
CA LEU A 143 -6.31 -7.50 5.94
C LEU A 143 -6.94 -6.24 6.54
N LYS A 144 -6.14 -5.26 6.98
CA LYS A 144 -6.63 -3.97 7.50
C LYS A 144 -7.39 -3.14 6.46
N ALA A 145 -6.99 -3.19 5.20
CA ALA A 145 -7.60 -2.39 4.13
C ALA A 145 -8.88 -3.02 3.55
N ASN A 146 -8.96 -4.35 3.51
CA ASN A 146 -10.01 -5.08 2.80
C ASN A 146 -10.86 -6.00 3.69
N GLY A 147 -10.57 -6.11 4.98
CA GLY A 147 -11.35 -6.89 5.95
C GLY A 147 -11.23 -8.41 5.84
N ARG A 148 -10.54 -8.93 4.82
CA ARG A 148 -10.23 -10.36 4.63
C ARG A 148 -8.95 -10.50 3.80
N LEU A 149 -8.20 -11.58 4.00
CA LEU A 149 -7.07 -11.93 3.12
C LEU A 149 -7.58 -12.59 1.83
N PRO A 150 -6.89 -12.42 0.68
CA PRO A 150 -7.13 -13.27 -0.47
C PRO A 150 -6.78 -14.70 -0.02
N GLU A 151 -7.69 -15.65 -0.19
CA GLU A 151 -7.42 -17.04 0.15
C GLU A 151 -6.13 -17.48 -0.55
N GLU A 152 -5.09 -17.82 0.23
CA GLU A 152 -3.86 -18.37 -0.30
C GLU A 152 -4.16 -19.71 -0.95
N ALA A 153 -3.98 -19.75 -2.27
CA ALA A 153 -4.12 -20.93 -3.10
C ALA A 153 -5.47 -21.66 -2.94
N ALA A 154 -6.52 -21.12 -3.56
CA ALA A 154 -7.32 -22.04 -4.37
C ALA A 154 -6.35 -22.63 -5.43
N PRO A 155 -6.30 -23.96 -5.62
CA PRO A 155 -5.45 -24.58 -6.63
C PRO A 155 -5.73 -23.84 -7.94
N GLU A 156 -4.67 -23.51 -8.68
CA GLU A 156 -4.72 -22.79 -9.96
C GLU A 156 -6.12 -22.80 -10.53
N LEU A 157 -6.89 -21.72 -10.29
CA LEU A 157 -8.14 -21.54 -11.01
C LEU A 157 -7.67 -21.39 -12.44
N THR A 158 -7.69 -22.52 -13.14
CA THR A 158 -7.38 -22.61 -14.55
C THR A 158 -8.18 -21.51 -15.22
N VAL A 159 -7.67 -20.97 -16.33
CA VAL A 159 -8.43 -20.01 -17.14
C VAL A 159 -9.84 -20.57 -17.45
N GLU A 160 -9.99 -21.90 -17.44
CA GLU A 160 -11.23 -22.67 -17.52
C GLU A 160 -12.13 -22.54 -16.29
N ASP A 161 -11.64 -22.64 -15.05
CA ASP A 161 -12.46 -22.47 -13.85
C ASP A 161 -12.89 -21.02 -13.60
N MET A 162 -12.05 -20.04 -13.96
CA MET A 162 -12.47 -18.64 -14.01
C MET A 162 -13.52 -18.39 -15.09
N LYS A 163 -13.39 -19.06 -16.25
CA LYS A 163 -14.44 -19.05 -17.28
C LYS A 163 -15.72 -19.70 -16.75
N LEU A 164 -15.67 -20.81 -16.03
CA LEU A 164 -16.87 -21.49 -15.49
C LEU A 164 -17.60 -20.63 -14.45
N LYS A 165 -16.90 -20.10 -13.44
CA LYS A 165 -17.52 -19.22 -12.42
C LYS A 165 -18.09 -17.94 -13.01
N PHE A 166 -17.50 -17.43 -14.09
CA PHE A 166 -18.05 -16.28 -14.82
C PHE A 166 -19.21 -16.67 -15.76
N MET A 167 -19.17 -17.86 -16.37
CA MET A 167 -20.26 -18.40 -17.17
C MET A 167 -21.53 -18.67 -16.35
N GLU A 168 -21.37 -19.07 -15.09
CA GLU A 168 -22.46 -19.24 -14.11
C GLU A 168 -23.09 -17.90 -13.71
N ASN A 169 -22.29 -16.83 -13.63
CA ASN A 169 -22.76 -15.47 -13.29
C ASN A 169 -23.13 -14.62 -14.51
N LEU A 170 -23.05 -15.16 -15.72
CA LEU A 170 -23.39 -14.42 -16.93
C LEU A 170 -24.92 -14.35 -17.10
N PRO A 171 -25.49 -13.17 -17.35
CA PRO A 171 -26.91 -13.04 -17.68
C PRO A 171 -27.26 -13.94 -18.87
N THR A 172 -28.37 -14.66 -18.75
CA THR A 172 -28.90 -15.52 -19.82
C THR A 172 -29.73 -14.73 -20.84
N ASP A 173 -30.12 -13.49 -20.52
CA ASP A 173 -30.90 -12.64 -21.43
C ASP A 173 -30.00 -11.81 -22.37
N LYS A 174 -30.40 -11.74 -23.64
CA LYS A 174 -29.74 -10.97 -24.70
C LYS A 174 -29.70 -9.48 -24.39
N TYR A 175 -30.74 -8.96 -23.73
CA TYR A 175 -30.79 -7.57 -23.31
C TYR A 175 -29.72 -7.26 -22.25
N ASP A 176 -29.63 -8.09 -21.21
CA ASP A 176 -28.66 -7.91 -20.13
C ASP A 176 -27.22 -8.13 -20.59
N LEU A 177 -26.98 -9.06 -21.51
CA LEU A 177 -25.66 -9.23 -22.14
C LEU A 177 -25.25 -7.98 -22.96
N SER A 178 -26.19 -7.35 -23.66
CA SER A 178 -25.95 -6.11 -24.41
C SER A 178 -25.67 -4.93 -23.47
N LYS A 179 -26.40 -4.84 -22.36
CA LYS A 179 -26.17 -3.85 -21.30
C LYS A 179 -24.82 -4.03 -20.62
N LEU A 180 -24.42 -5.28 -20.35
CA LEU A 180 -23.11 -5.61 -19.78
C LEU A 180 -21.99 -5.22 -20.76
N LEU A 181 -22.14 -5.53 -22.05
CA LEU A 181 -21.20 -5.12 -23.10
C LEU A 181 -21.03 -3.59 -23.16
N SER A 182 -22.15 -2.86 -23.05
CA SER A 182 -22.13 -1.38 -23.04
C SER A 182 -21.39 -0.80 -21.83
N THR A 183 -21.28 -1.54 -20.74
CA THR A 183 -20.55 -1.16 -19.53
C THR A 183 -19.07 -1.55 -19.59
N LEU A 184 -18.76 -2.73 -20.15
CA LEU A 184 -17.40 -3.26 -20.24
C LEU A 184 -16.54 -2.49 -21.26
N MET A 185 -17.11 -2.11 -22.41
CA MET A 185 -16.39 -1.42 -23.49
C MET A 185 -15.75 -0.08 -23.06
N PRO A 186 -16.44 0.84 -22.37
CA PRO A 186 -15.84 2.05 -21.82
C PRO A 186 -14.74 1.77 -20.79
N ASN A 187 -14.91 0.74 -19.95
CA ASN A 187 -13.93 0.37 -18.93
C ASN A 187 -12.63 -0.17 -19.55
N LEU A 188 -12.77 -0.97 -20.60
CA LEU A 188 -11.65 -1.46 -21.41
C LEU A 188 -10.92 -0.30 -22.09
N SER A 189 -11.64 0.65 -22.69
CA SER A 189 -11.04 1.84 -23.30
C SER A 189 -10.27 2.68 -22.29
N LYS A 190 -10.83 2.89 -21.08
CA LYS A 190 -10.16 3.62 -19.99
C LYS A 190 -8.92 2.89 -19.50
N ALA A 191 -8.98 1.55 -19.35
CA ALA A 191 -7.85 0.74 -18.92
C ALA A 191 -6.69 0.79 -19.93
N ARG A 192 -6.99 0.71 -21.24
CA ARG A 192 -5.99 0.89 -22.31
C ARG A 192 -5.37 2.29 -22.28
N GLY A 193 -6.17 3.33 -22.08
CA GLY A 193 -5.67 4.70 -21.95
C GLY A 193 -4.72 4.86 -20.75
N ARG A 194 -5.07 4.28 -19.59
CA ARG A 194 -4.22 4.31 -18.39
C ARG A 194 -2.92 3.51 -18.57
N LEU A 195 -2.98 2.38 -19.27
CA LEU A 195 -1.79 1.59 -19.60
C LEU A 195 -0.80 2.40 -20.47
N GLN A 196 -1.30 3.12 -21.47
CA GLN A 196 -0.47 3.96 -22.35
C GLN A 196 0.10 5.19 -21.63
N GLN A 197 -0.67 5.80 -20.73
CA GLN A 197 -0.24 7.00 -19.99
C GLN A 197 0.69 6.69 -18.81
N SER A 198 0.66 5.47 -18.28
CA SER A 198 1.49 5.08 -17.14
C SER A 198 2.97 5.05 -17.51
N LYS A 199 3.80 5.77 -16.76
CA LYS A 199 5.27 5.73 -16.87
C LYS A 199 5.91 4.75 -15.87
N ASP A 200 5.17 4.38 -14.84
CA ASP A 200 5.61 3.48 -13.77
C ASP A 200 5.51 2.01 -14.22
N PRO A 201 6.60 1.23 -14.16
CA PRO A 201 6.64 -0.16 -14.61
C PRO A 201 5.66 -1.05 -13.83
N VAL A 202 5.47 -0.83 -12.53
CA VAL A 202 4.57 -1.66 -11.71
C VAL A 202 3.11 -1.42 -12.11
N LYS A 203 2.73 -0.15 -12.30
CA LYS A 203 1.38 0.21 -12.77
C LYS A 203 1.12 -0.22 -14.20
N LYS A 204 2.15 -0.30 -15.05
CA LYS A 204 2.01 -0.90 -16.38
C LYS A 204 1.62 -2.37 -16.29
N VAL A 205 2.27 -3.15 -15.42
CA VAL A 205 1.91 -4.56 -15.22
C VAL A 205 0.47 -4.69 -14.72
N GLU A 206 0.08 -3.91 -13.71
CA GLU A 206 -1.29 -3.89 -13.17
C GLU A 206 -2.34 -3.54 -14.24
N TYR A 207 -2.14 -2.45 -14.99
CA TYR A 207 -3.07 -2.07 -16.05
C TYR A 207 -3.07 -3.06 -17.21
N SER A 208 -1.95 -3.72 -17.50
CA SER A 208 -1.89 -4.74 -18.54
C SER A 208 -2.73 -5.97 -18.17
N GLN A 209 -2.65 -6.45 -16.93
CA GLN A 209 -3.49 -7.52 -16.41
C GLN A 209 -4.98 -7.13 -16.43
N LYS A 210 -5.29 -5.88 -16.06
CA LYS A 210 -6.66 -5.37 -16.10
C LYS A 210 -7.24 -5.29 -17.51
N VAL A 211 -6.42 -4.89 -18.49
CA VAL A 211 -6.81 -4.89 -19.91
C VAL A 211 -7.07 -6.32 -20.38
N ALA A 212 -6.16 -7.26 -20.11
CA ALA A 212 -6.32 -8.67 -20.51
C ALA A 212 -7.59 -9.29 -19.93
N LYS A 213 -7.91 -9.01 -18.66
CA LYS A 213 -9.15 -9.47 -18.03
C LYS A 213 -10.40 -8.91 -18.72
N LEU A 214 -10.46 -7.59 -18.92
CA LEU A 214 -11.61 -6.95 -19.57
C LEU A 214 -11.77 -7.37 -21.04
N GLU A 215 -10.66 -7.63 -21.75
CA GLU A 215 -10.68 -8.16 -23.11
C GLU A 215 -11.26 -9.57 -23.16
N ALA A 216 -10.87 -10.45 -22.23
CA ALA A 216 -11.42 -11.79 -22.10
C ALA A 216 -12.93 -11.76 -21.78
N GLU A 217 -13.36 -10.90 -20.85
CA GLU A 217 -14.77 -10.72 -20.51
C GLU A 217 -15.60 -10.23 -21.71
N VAL A 218 -15.10 -9.22 -22.45
CA VAL A 218 -15.76 -8.72 -23.67
C VAL A 218 -15.85 -9.79 -24.75
N ALA A 219 -14.78 -10.56 -24.97
CA ALA A 219 -14.77 -11.65 -25.95
C ALA A 219 -15.83 -12.71 -25.61
N LEU A 220 -15.98 -13.07 -24.35
CA LEU A 220 -16.93 -14.07 -23.86
C LEU A 220 -18.38 -13.56 -23.96
N VAL A 221 -18.64 -12.31 -23.60
CA VAL A 221 -19.97 -11.69 -23.78
C VAL A 221 -20.35 -11.62 -25.26
N ARG A 222 -19.40 -11.27 -26.15
CA ARG A 222 -19.62 -11.27 -27.59
C ARG A 222 -19.89 -12.66 -28.16
N SER A 223 -19.15 -13.69 -27.71
CA SER A 223 -19.39 -15.06 -28.16
C SER A 223 -20.76 -15.57 -27.74
N ARG A 224 -21.23 -15.21 -26.53
CA ARG A 224 -22.56 -15.59 -26.04
C ARG A 224 -23.68 -14.82 -26.76
N LEU A 225 -23.50 -13.52 -27.00
CA LEU A 225 -24.44 -12.74 -27.82
C LEU A 225 -24.58 -13.30 -29.24
N LYS A 226 -23.48 -13.76 -29.83
CA LYS A 226 -23.49 -14.41 -31.15
C LYS A 226 -24.24 -15.75 -31.14
N ALA A 227 -24.23 -16.48 -30.02
CA ALA A 227 -25.00 -17.72 -29.86
C ALA A 227 -26.52 -17.47 -29.72
N PHE A 228 -26.95 -16.24 -29.43
CA PHE A 228 -28.36 -15.80 -29.42
C PHE A 228 -28.81 -15.13 -30.73
N SER A 229 -27.99 -15.22 -31.78
CA SER A 229 -28.30 -14.72 -33.12
C SER A 229 -28.44 -15.87 -34.09
#